data_AF-A0A4D7JYJ9-F1
#
_entry.id   AF-A0A4D7JYJ9-F1
#
_cell.length_a   1.000
_cell.length_b   1.000
_cell.length_c   1.000
_cell.angle_alpha   90.00
_cell.angle_beta   90.00
_cell.angle_gamma   90.00
#
_symmetry.space_group_name_H-M   'P 1'
#
loop_
_entity.id
_entity.type
_entity.pdbx_description
1 polymer ?
#
loop_
_entity_poly.entity_id
_entity_poly.type
_entity_poly.pdbx_seq_one_letter_code
_entity_poly.pdbx_strand_id
1 'polypeptide(L)'
;MKNKKEPKETIKGRSKQPKSRLAGLTPKKAVNEAQRIIKVATDILEEEVAAGIIAAKEMEKKVIDVDKARNKDNDHVISRFRSDAHEVIDIFMDVVSAASSQLENISDRLVNISPEKSNSNSVDQIPVISSDVELEPGKSVAIKMQLQNDNAEKSMKVEMIAGDFTSPSGGKILSRNITISPETLKIKPGEKEMVEIMVNAPKSTKKGKYSAFIQDKNIDNLQAMLKVDVKDNE
;
A
#
# COMPACT_ATOMS: atom_id res chain seq x y z
N MET A 1 -81.75 41.25 6.03
CA MET A 1 -80.52 41.22 5.21
C MET A 1 -79.52 40.26 5.83
N LYS A 2 -79.17 39.23 5.05
CA LYS A 2 -77.94 38.41 4.96
C LYS A 2 -77.04 38.18 6.20
N ASN A 3 -76.98 36.90 6.57
CA ASN A 3 -75.86 36.10 7.08
C ASN A 3 -74.45 36.70 6.97
N LYS A 4 -73.62 36.49 8.01
CA LYS A 4 -72.46 35.58 7.95
C LYS A 4 -71.90 35.26 9.34
N LYS A 5 -71.99 33.98 9.73
CA LYS A 5 -71.12 33.34 10.73
C LYS A 5 -69.89 32.82 10.00
N GLU A 6 -68.70 33.06 10.53
CA GLU A 6 -67.44 32.42 10.15
C GLU A 6 -66.46 32.51 11.36
N PRO A 7 -65.44 31.65 11.47
CA PRO A 7 -65.38 30.63 12.52
C PRO A 7 -64.25 30.82 13.56
N LYS A 8 -64.34 30.04 14.64
CA LYS A 8 -63.35 29.91 15.73
C LYS A 8 -62.00 29.38 15.20
N GLU A 9 -60.94 30.18 15.30
CA GLU A 9 -59.57 29.67 15.20
C GLU A 9 -59.05 29.27 16.59
N THR A 10 -59.10 27.97 16.87
CA THR A 10 -58.29 27.35 17.92
C THR A 10 -56.84 27.25 17.46
N ILE A 11 -55.95 28.04 18.06
CA ILE A 11 -54.50 27.86 17.92
C ILE A 11 -54.11 26.62 18.74
N LYS A 12 -54.22 25.44 18.12
CA LYS A 12 -53.61 24.18 18.59
C LYS A 12 -52.61 23.70 17.53
N GLY A 13 -51.47 24.38 17.47
CA GLY A 13 -50.30 23.96 16.70
C GLY A 13 -49.14 23.63 17.64
N ARG A 14 -49.23 22.53 18.39
CA ARG A 14 -48.07 21.96 19.10
C ARG A 14 -47.10 21.43 18.03
N SER A 15 -46.05 22.18 17.73
CA SER A 15 -44.94 21.72 16.89
C SER A 15 -44.32 20.47 17.54
N LYS A 16 -44.51 19.30 16.93
CA LYS A 16 -43.75 18.10 17.32
C LYS A 16 -42.28 18.36 17.02
N GLN A 17 -41.47 18.53 18.07
CA GLN A 17 -40.01 18.46 17.93
C GLN A 17 -39.63 17.12 17.27
N PRO A 18 -38.69 17.12 16.32
CA PRO A 18 -38.20 15.87 15.74
C PRO A 18 -37.54 15.07 16.86
N LYS A 19 -38.08 13.87 17.14
CA LYS A 19 -37.47 12.94 18.10
C LYS A 19 -36.12 12.54 17.54
N SER A 20 -35.05 13.06 18.16
CA SER A 20 -33.68 12.65 17.92
C SER A 20 -33.59 11.12 18.00
N ARG A 21 -33.16 10.48 16.90
CA ARG A 21 -32.97 9.02 16.81
C ARG A 21 -31.80 8.52 17.67
N LEU A 22 -31.14 9.41 18.39
CA LEU A 22 -29.98 9.12 19.24
C LEU A 22 -30.33 9.02 20.74
N ALA A 23 -31.57 9.31 21.14
CA ALA A 23 -31.99 9.37 22.55
C ALA A 23 -32.12 8.00 23.26
N GLY A 24 -31.59 6.91 22.70
CA GLY A 24 -31.80 5.55 23.21
C GLY A 24 -30.57 4.63 23.22
N LEU A 25 -29.38 5.14 22.89
CA LEU A 25 -28.13 4.39 22.98
C LEU A 25 -27.63 4.42 24.43
N THR A 26 -28.11 3.48 25.23
CA THR A 26 -27.53 3.24 26.54
C THR A 26 -26.19 2.51 26.37
N PRO A 27 -25.18 2.76 27.22
CA PRO A 27 -23.88 2.10 27.16
C PRO A 27 -23.99 0.56 27.09
N LYS A 28 -24.98 -0.03 27.77
CA LYS A 28 -25.27 -1.47 27.72
C LYS A 28 -25.69 -1.97 26.33
N LYS A 29 -26.44 -1.18 25.55
CA LYS A 29 -26.83 -1.55 24.19
C LYS A 29 -25.65 -1.45 23.22
N ALA A 30 -24.80 -0.44 23.38
CA ALA A 30 -23.57 -0.31 22.59
C ALA A 30 -22.60 -1.46 22.85
N VAL A 31 -22.43 -1.86 24.12
CA VAL A 31 -21.59 -3.02 24.50
C VAL A 31 -22.17 -4.33 23.96
N ASN A 32 -23.49 -4.55 24.07
CA ASN A 32 -24.11 -5.75 23.51
C ASN A 32 -24.01 -5.83 21.99
N GLU A 33 -24.12 -4.69 21.29
CA GLU A 33 -23.98 -4.65 19.83
C GLU A 33 -22.52 -4.91 19.42
N ALA A 34 -21.56 -4.33 20.15
CA ALA A 34 -20.13 -4.60 19.93
C ALA A 34 -19.80 -6.09 20.16
N GLN A 35 -20.32 -6.70 21.22
CA GLN A 35 -20.14 -8.14 21.48
C GLN A 35 -20.77 -9.01 20.38
N ARG A 36 -21.94 -8.61 19.85
CA ARG A 36 -22.57 -9.31 18.73
C ARG A 36 -21.76 -9.18 17.44
N ILE A 37 -21.24 -7.99 17.13
CA ILE A 37 -20.40 -7.75 15.96
C ILE A 37 -19.10 -8.56 16.06
N ILE A 38 -18.45 -8.56 17.24
CA ILE A 38 -17.26 -9.37 17.49
C ILE A 38 -17.57 -10.85 17.26
N LYS A 39 -18.68 -11.36 17.81
CA LYS A 39 -19.07 -12.75 17.62
C LYS A 39 -19.30 -13.10 16.15
N VAL A 40 -20.01 -12.27 15.40
CA VAL A 40 -20.24 -12.48 13.96
C VAL A 40 -18.93 -12.43 13.17
N ALA A 41 -18.02 -11.52 13.52
CA ALA A 41 -16.71 -11.44 12.89
C ALA A 41 -15.86 -12.70 13.19
N THR A 42 -15.93 -13.23 14.41
CA THR A 42 -15.25 -14.49 14.78
C THR A 42 -15.85 -15.68 14.03
N ASP A 43 -17.18 -15.79 13.98
CA ASP A 43 -17.85 -16.89 13.27
C ASP A 43 -17.49 -16.88 11.76
N ILE A 44 -17.45 -15.70 11.11
CA ILE A 44 -17.02 -15.56 9.71
C ILE A 44 -15.53 -15.90 9.54
N LEU A 45 -14.67 -15.44 10.45
CA LEU A 45 -13.24 -15.68 10.36
C LEU A 45 -12.91 -17.17 10.54
N GLU A 46 -13.63 -17.88 11.41
CA GLU A 46 -13.52 -19.33 11.55
C GLU A 46 -13.94 -20.06 10.26
N GLU A 47 -15.02 -19.62 9.61
CA GLU A 47 -15.50 -20.19 8.35
C GLU A 47 -14.52 -19.97 7.19
N GLU A 48 -13.99 -18.75 7.03
CA GLU A 48 -13.02 -18.42 5.98
C GLU A 48 -11.65 -19.09 6.21
N VAL A 49 -11.22 -19.23 7.47
CA VAL A 49 -10.00 -19.97 7.81
C VAL A 49 -10.18 -21.47 7.53
N ALA A 50 -11.34 -22.04 7.87
CA ALA A 50 -11.63 -23.45 7.57
C ALA A 50 -11.67 -23.69 6.05
N ALA A 51 -12.32 -22.82 5.29
CA ALA A 51 -12.35 -22.88 3.83
C ALA A 51 -10.94 -22.75 3.22
N GLY A 52 -10.14 -21.81 3.74
CA GLY A 52 -8.75 -21.62 3.34
C GLY A 52 -7.86 -22.85 3.62
N ILE A 53 -8.01 -23.49 4.78
CA ILE A 53 -7.27 -24.71 5.13
C ILE A 53 -7.67 -25.89 4.25
N ILE A 54 -8.97 -26.04 3.95
CA ILE A 54 -9.46 -27.10 3.06
C ILE A 54 -8.92 -26.89 1.64
N ALA A 55 -8.98 -25.66 1.12
CA ALA A 55 -8.43 -25.31 -0.19
C ALA A 55 -6.91 -25.56 -0.27
N ALA A 56 -6.16 -25.19 0.76
CA ALA A 56 -4.73 -25.46 0.85
C ALA A 56 -4.41 -26.97 0.86
N LYS A 57 -5.18 -27.77 1.60
CA LYS A 57 -5.04 -29.24 1.62
C LYS A 57 -5.40 -29.90 0.28
N GLU A 58 -6.36 -29.36 -0.46
CA GLU A 58 -6.66 -29.83 -1.82
C GLU A 58 -5.55 -29.47 -2.82
N MET A 59 -4.93 -28.30 -2.68
CA MET A 59 -3.75 -27.92 -3.46
C MET A 59 -2.54 -28.80 -3.13
N GLU A 60 -2.31 -29.12 -1.86
CA GLU A 60 -1.28 -30.06 -1.43
C GLU A 60 -1.47 -31.44 -2.09
N LYS A 61 -2.69 -31.97 -2.12
CA LYS A 61 -2.99 -33.25 -2.81
C LYS A 61 -2.83 -33.20 -4.33
N LYS A 62 -3.04 -32.05 -4.98
CA LYS A 62 -2.82 -31.88 -6.44
C LYS A 62 -1.35 -31.65 -6.81
N VAL A 63 -0.52 -31.20 -5.88
CA VAL A 63 0.91 -30.92 -6.11
C VAL A 63 1.80 -32.10 -5.67
N ILE A 64 1.27 -33.06 -4.90
CA ILE A 64 1.98 -34.30 -4.56
C ILE A 64 1.66 -35.40 -5.58
N ASP A 65 2.31 -35.32 -6.75
CA ASP A 65 2.67 -36.51 -7.56
C ASP A 65 4.20 -36.50 -7.71
N VAL A 66 4.88 -36.53 -6.56
CA VAL A 66 6.34 -36.38 -6.43
C VAL A 66 7.07 -37.70 -6.71
N ASP A 67 6.36 -38.82 -6.88
CA ASP A 67 7.01 -40.11 -7.13
C ASP A 67 7.55 -40.27 -8.57
N LYS A 68 7.18 -39.39 -9.51
CA LYS A 68 7.80 -39.35 -10.85
C LYS A 68 8.93 -38.32 -11.01
N ALA A 69 9.07 -37.38 -10.08
CA ALA A 69 10.14 -36.38 -10.10
C ALA A 69 11.37 -36.80 -9.27
N ARG A 70 11.31 -37.92 -8.54
CA ARG A 70 12.32 -38.34 -7.56
C ARG A 70 13.59 -38.97 -8.14
N ASN A 71 13.71 -39.08 -9.47
CA ASN A 71 14.86 -39.74 -10.12
C ASN A 71 15.93 -38.80 -10.67
N LYS A 72 16.04 -37.56 -10.17
CA LYS A 72 17.25 -36.73 -10.37
C LYS A 72 17.31 -35.60 -9.33
N ASP A 73 18.31 -35.69 -8.44
CA ASP A 73 18.92 -34.63 -7.61
C ASP A 73 17.98 -33.56 -7.01
N ASN A 74 17.48 -33.80 -5.79
CA ASN A 74 16.58 -32.85 -5.10
C ASN A 74 16.95 -32.50 -3.65
N ASP A 75 18.18 -32.79 -3.22
CA ASP A 75 18.68 -32.36 -1.89
C ASP A 75 19.01 -30.86 -1.82
N HIS A 76 19.05 -30.18 -2.97
CA HIS A 76 19.45 -28.77 -3.06
C HIS A 76 18.29 -27.77 -3.10
N VAL A 77 17.06 -28.23 -3.31
CA VAL A 77 15.85 -27.38 -3.46
C VAL A 77 15.06 -27.29 -2.15
N ILE A 78 15.04 -28.39 -1.38
CA ILE A 78 14.35 -28.45 -0.07
C ILE A 78 15.05 -27.56 0.97
N SER A 79 16.36 -27.38 0.88
CA SER A 79 17.14 -26.50 1.76
C SER A 79 16.90 -25.01 1.48
N ARG A 80 16.57 -24.64 0.23
CA ARG A 80 16.24 -23.27 -0.17
C ARG A 80 14.84 -22.88 0.30
N PHE A 81 13.84 -23.73 0.07
CA PHE A 81 12.47 -23.46 0.50
C PHE A 81 12.29 -23.31 2.02
N ARG A 82 13.13 -23.97 2.83
CA ARG A 82 13.11 -23.85 4.29
C ARG A 82 13.80 -22.59 4.82
N SER A 83 14.70 -21.98 4.06
CA SER A 83 15.33 -20.70 4.43
C SER A 83 14.40 -19.53 4.12
N ASP A 84 13.77 -19.54 2.94
CA ASP A 84 12.98 -18.40 2.44
C ASP A 84 11.68 -18.16 3.26
N ALA A 85 11.16 -19.17 3.97
CA ALA A 85 9.95 -19.03 4.78
C ALA A 85 10.16 -18.24 6.09
N HIS A 86 11.38 -18.19 6.63
CA HIS A 86 11.69 -17.35 7.79
C HIS A 86 11.94 -15.89 7.37
N GLU A 87 12.51 -15.67 6.18
CA GLU A 87 12.82 -14.33 5.65
C GLU A 87 11.56 -13.51 5.32
N VAL A 88 10.50 -14.14 4.81
CA VAL A 88 9.24 -13.44 4.51
C VAL A 88 8.49 -12.99 5.78
N ILE A 89 8.60 -13.75 6.87
CA ILE A 89 7.95 -13.41 8.15
C ILE A 89 8.65 -12.21 8.81
N ASP A 90 9.98 -12.16 8.74
CA ASP A 90 10.77 -11.06 9.28
C ASP A 90 10.55 -9.77 8.48
N ILE A 91 10.50 -9.85 7.13
CA ILE A 91 10.15 -8.71 6.26
C ILE A 91 8.76 -8.16 6.60
N PHE A 92 7.78 -9.02 6.89
CA PHE A 92 6.42 -8.58 7.22
C PHE A 92 6.36 -7.87 8.58
N MET A 93 7.12 -8.34 9.58
CA MET A 93 7.20 -7.71 10.91
C MET A 93 7.97 -6.37 10.88
N ASP A 94 8.98 -6.26 10.01
CA ASP A 94 9.74 -5.03 9.80
C ASP A 94 8.91 -3.95 9.09
N VAL A 95 8.04 -4.32 8.16
CA VAL A 95 7.10 -3.41 7.48
C VAL A 95 6.09 -2.79 8.47
N VAL A 96 5.58 -3.58 9.43
CA VAL A 96 4.64 -3.10 10.45
C VAL A 96 5.34 -2.19 11.47
N SER A 97 6.59 -2.50 11.83
CA SER A 97 7.37 -1.72 12.79
C SER A 97 7.91 -0.41 12.20
N ALA A 98 8.32 -0.41 10.93
CA ALA A 98 8.77 0.79 10.20
C ALA A 98 7.61 1.79 9.96
N ALA A 99 6.38 1.31 9.77
CA ALA A 99 5.21 2.16 9.65
C ALA A 99 4.87 2.89 10.97
N SER A 100 5.19 2.29 12.12
CA SER A 100 4.89 2.85 13.45
C SER A 100 5.95 3.84 13.93
N SER A 101 7.21 3.71 13.48
CA SER A 101 8.35 4.52 13.91
C SER A 101 8.60 5.78 13.07
N GLN A 102 7.87 5.98 11.97
CA GLN A 102 7.98 7.17 11.11
C GLN A 102 7.16 8.39 11.57
N LEU A 103 6.50 8.33 12.74
CA LEU A 103 5.71 9.46 13.25
C LEU A 103 6.54 10.54 13.98
N GLU A 104 7.83 10.32 14.26
CA GLU A 104 8.62 11.22 15.13
C GLU A 104 9.80 11.96 14.52
N ASN A 105 10.32 11.64 13.32
CA ASN A 105 11.55 12.30 12.83
C ASN A 105 11.52 12.66 11.34
N ILE A 106 11.06 13.88 11.04
CA ILE A 106 11.25 14.57 9.76
C ILE A 106 12.14 15.79 10.01
N SER A 107 13.46 15.61 9.89
CA SER A 107 14.41 16.66 9.52
C SER A 107 15.67 15.96 9.03
N ASP A 108 16.02 16.23 7.77
CA ASP A 108 17.26 15.87 7.09
C ASP A 108 17.52 14.37 6.86
N ARG A 109 17.12 13.84 5.69
CA ARG A 109 17.64 12.55 5.18
C ARG A 109 18.10 12.66 3.73
N LEU A 110 19.42 12.78 3.57
CA LEU A 110 20.15 12.28 2.40
C LEU A 110 20.04 10.75 2.37
N VAL A 111 19.78 10.18 1.20
CA VAL A 111 19.78 8.72 0.96
C VAL A 111 21.07 8.37 0.22
N ASN A 112 21.91 7.52 0.82
CA ASN A 112 23.14 6.99 0.24
C ASN A 112 22.91 5.48 0.02
N ILE A 113 22.92 5.01 -1.23
CA ILE A 113 22.69 3.59 -1.58
C ILE A 113 23.94 3.10 -2.30
N SER A 114 24.67 2.19 -1.66
CA SER A 114 25.93 1.60 -2.16
C SER A 114 25.70 0.13 -2.53
N PRO A 115 26.09 -0.34 -3.73
CA PRO A 115 25.97 -1.74 -4.11
C PRO A 115 27.34 -2.43 -4.07
N GLU A 116 27.82 -2.86 -2.90
CA GLU A 116 28.88 -3.88 -2.83
C GLU A 116 28.71 -4.85 -1.64
N LYS A 117 28.79 -6.14 -1.97
CA LYS A 117 28.96 -7.34 -1.12
C LYS A 117 28.51 -7.23 0.34
N SER A 118 27.32 -7.78 0.56
CA SER A 118 26.77 -8.22 1.84
C SER A 118 27.83 -8.93 2.70
N ASN A 119 28.32 -8.18 3.70
CA ASN A 119 28.92 -8.70 4.91
C ASN A 119 28.72 -7.67 6.03
N SER A 120 27.45 -7.39 6.34
CA SER A 120 27.04 -6.82 7.62
C SER A 120 25.54 -6.99 7.82
N ASN A 121 25.17 -7.40 9.03
CA ASN A 121 23.80 -7.50 9.53
C ASN A 121 23.12 -6.11 9.60
N SER A 122 22.81 -5.52 8.46
CA SER A 122 21.93 -4.37 8.31
C SER A 122 20.73 -4.85 7.50
N VAL A 123 19.56 -4.90 8.14
CA VAL A 123 18.29 -5.14 7.44
C VAL A 123 18.21 -4.15 6.27
N ASP A 124 18.18 -4.67 5.03
CA ASP A 124 18.15 -3.86 3.81
C ASP A 124 16.86 -3.04 3.77
N GLN A 125 16.90 -1.81 4.30
CA GLN A 125 15.77 -0.89 4.29
C GLN A 125 15.57 -0.37 2.86
N ILE A 126 14.46 -0.76 2.23
CA ILE A 126 14.06 -0.22 0.93
C ILE A 126 13.80 1.29 1.09
N PRO A 127 14.49 2.15 0.33
CA PRO A 127 14.32 3.59 0.43
C PRO A 127 12.91 4.00 0.02
N VAL A 128 12.33 4.95 0.75
CA VAL A 128 11.00 5.50 0.46
C VAL A 128 11.16 6.93 -0.06
N ILE A 129 10.59 7.22 -1.22
CA ILE A 129 10.63 8.52 -1.89
C ILE A 129 9.19 9.04 -2.04
N SER A 130 8.93 10.25 -1.56
CA SER A 130 7.60 10.89 -1.64
C SER A 130 7.59 12.09 -2.56
N SER A 131 6.41 12.47 -3.06
CA SER A 131 6.23 13.78 -3.69
C SER A 131 6.19 14.90 -2.64
N ASP A 132 6.69 16.07 -3.00
CA ASP A 132 6.65 17.27 -2.14
C ASP A 132 5.26 17.94 -2.11
N VAL A 133 4.40 17.56 -3.05
CA VAL A 133 3.07 18.15 -3.26
C VAL A 133 2.03 17.03 -3.33
N GLU A 134 0.86 17.30 -2.76
CA GLU A 134 -0.32 16.45 -2.93
C GLU A 134 -0.80 16.46 -4.39
N LEU A 135 -1.10 15.29 -4.91
CA LEU A 135 -1.55 15.08 -6.28
C LEU A 135 -3.07 15.32 -6.38
N GLU A 136 -3.49 16.22 -7.26
CA GLU A 136 -4.91 16.38 -7.57
C GLU A 136 -5.36 15.34 -8.61
N PRO A 137 -6.60 14.83 -8.52
CA PRO A 137 -7.16 14.00 -9.58
C PRO A 137 -7.16 14.74 -10.94
N GLY A 138 -6.65 14.09 -11.98
CA GLY A 138 -6.51 14.66 -13.32
C GLY A 138 -5.25 15.50 -13.55
N LYS A 139 -4.35 15.60 -12.57
CA LYS A 139 -3.08 16.32 -12.66
C LYS A 139 -1.90 15.35 -12.61
N SER A 140 -0.70 15.92 -12.79
CA SER A 140 0.56 15.21 -12.65
C SER A 140 1.41 15.80 -11.54
N VAL A 141 2.20 14.96 -10.88
CA VAL A 141 3.26 15.37 -9.95
C VAL A 141 4.58 14.74 -10.37
N ALA A 142 5.68 15.45 -10.16
CA ALA A 142 7.02 14.96 -10.39
C ALA A 142 7.66 14.54 -9.06
N ILE A 143 8.24 13.34 -9.04
CA ILE A 143 9.09 12.84 -7.96
C ILE A 143 10.52 12.83 -8.50
N LYS A 144 11.44 13.50 -7.81
CA LYS A 144 12.84 13.60 -8.22
C LYS A 144 13.69 12.65 -7.39
N MET A 145 14.52 11.86 -8.07
CA MET A 145 15.46 10.93 -7.47
C MET A 145 16.86 11.21 -8.01
N GLN A 146 17.86 11.22 -7.13
CA GLN A 146 19.26 11.26 -7.53
C GLN A 146 19.84 9.86 -7.43
N LEU A 147 20.48 9.40 -8.50
CA LEU A 147 21.23 8.16 -8.53
C LEU A 147 22.72 8.48 -8.57
N GLN A 148 23.51 7.67 -7.86
CA GLN A 148 24.96 7.81 -7.79
C GLN A 148 25.60 6.48 -8.14
N ASN A 149 26.68 6.55 -8.94
CA ASN A 149 27.50 5.39 -9.22
C ASN A 149 28.76 5.41 -8.34
N ASP A 150 28.74 4.63 -7.26
CA ASP A 150 29.87 4.51 -6.34
C ASP A 150 31.02 3.63 -6.89
N ASN A 151 30.82 2.98 -8.04
CA ASN A 151 31.89 2.23 -8.67
C ASN A 151 32.94 3.21 -9.26
N ALA A 152 34.21 3.02 -8.90
CA ALA A 152 35.30 3.89 -9.31
C ALA A 152 35.79 3.64 -10.75
N GLU A 153 35.39 2.54 -11.40
CA GLU A 153 36.00 2.09 -12.65
C GLU A 153 34.98 1.89 -13.79
N LYS A 154 33.75 1.46 -13.48
CA LYS A 154 32.74 1.07 -14.47
C LYS A 154 31.57 2.02 -14.47
N SER A 155 31.10 2.37 -15.68
CA SER A 155 29.83 3.08 -15.82
C SER A 155 28.66 2.16 -15.46
N MET A 156 27.67 2.72 -14.79
CA MET A 156 26.39 2.09 -14.49
C MET A 156 25.38 2.43 -15.59
N LYS A 157 24.63 1.43 -16.07
CA LYS A 157 23.47 1.64 -16.95
C LYS A 157 22.22 1.33 -16.15
N VAL A 158 21.31 2.29 -16.05
CA VAL A 158 20.06 2.22 -15.30
C VAL A 158 18.89 2.31 -16.27
N GLU A 159 17.91 1.43 -16.09
CA GLU A 159 16.65 1.36 -16.82
C GLU A 159 15.55 0.97 -15.83
N MET A 160 14.89 1.98 -15.26
CA MET A 160 13.91 1.78 -14.18
C MET A 160 12.55 1.36 -14.72
N ILE A 161 11.85 0.55 -13.94
CA ILE A 161 10.43 0.22 -14.12
C ILE A 161 9.66 0.47 -12.83
N ALA A 162 8.45 0.99 -12.96
CA ALA A 162 7.55 1.22 -11.84
C ALA A 162 6.31 0.32 -11.97
N GLY A 163 5.89 -0.25 -10.85
CA GLY A 163 4.62 -0.95 -10.72
C GLY A 163 3.44 0.03 -10.64
N ASP A 164 2.24 -0.54 -10.50
CA ASP A 164 1.04 0.27 -10.21
C ASP A 164 1.14 0.89 -8.81
N PHE A 165 0.73 2.15 -8.70
CA PHE A 165 0.44 2.76 -7.42
C PHE A 165 -0.86 2.17 -6.87
N THR A 166 -0.81 1.67 -5.64
CA THR A 166 -1.96 1.07 -4.96
C THR A 166 -2.23 1.78 -3.64
N SER A 167 -3.49 1.81 -3.23
CA SER A 167 -3.92 2.36 -1.95
C SER A 167 -4.58 1.27 -1.10
N PRO A 168 -4.54 1.38 0.24
CA PRO A 168 -5.22 0.43 1.13
C PRO A 168 -6.74 0.36 0.91
N SER A 169 -7.35 1.40 0.35
CA SER A 169 -8.77 1.46 0.01
C SER A 169 -9.12 0.78 -1.33
N GLY A 170 -8.13 0.16 -1.99
CA GLY A 170 -8.28 -0.55 -3.27
C GLY A 170 -8.21 0.34 -4.51
N GLY A 171 -7.98 1.65 -4.35
CA GLY A 171 -7.70 2.55 -5.48
C GLY A 171 -6.36 2.22 -6.14
N LYS A 172 -6.28 2.41 -7.47
CA LYS A 172 -5.06 2.20 -8.26
C LYS A 172 -4.77 3.36 -9.21
N ILE A 173 -3.50 3.74 -9.35
CA ILE A 173 -2.98 4.53 -10.48
C ILE A 173 -2.05 3.60 -11.26
N LEU A 174 -2.44 3.28 -12.48
CA LEU A 174 -1.78 2.25 -13.27
C LEU A 174 -0.43 2.74 -13.78
N SER A 175 0.54 1.83 -13.88
CA SER A 175 1.91 2.07 -14.37
C SER A 175 2.00 2.84 -15.69
N ARG A 176 1.03 2.65 -16.59
CA ARG A 176 0.91 3.45 -17.84
C ARG A 176 0.73 4.95 -17.64
N ASN A 177 0.33 5.38 -16.45
CA ASN A 177 0.23 6.78 -16.08
C ASN A 177 1.48 7.28 -15.34
N ILE A 178 2.54 6.47 -15.30
CA ILE A 178 3.84 6.80 -14.74
C ILE A 178 4.81 6.93 -15.91
N THR A 179 5.61 7.98 -15.91
CA THR A 179 6.66 8.20 -16.91
C THR A 179 7.97 8.46 -16.19
N ILE A 180 9.03 7.78 -16.59
CA ILE A 180 10.36 7.92 -16.00
C ILE A 180 11.25 8.57 -17.06
N SER A 181 11.89 9.67 -16.69
CA SER A 181 12.77 10.44 -17.56
C SER A 181 14.12 10.67 -16.89
N PRO A 182 15.24 10.33 -17.55
CA PRO A 182 15.32 9.63 -18.83
C PRO A 182 14.90 8.15 -18.72
N GLU A 183 14.49 7.53 -19.84
CA GLU A 183 14.11 6.10 -19.89
C GLU A 183 15.32 5.18 -19.65
N THR A 184 16.48 5.57 -20.18
CA THR A 184 17.76 4.91 -19.92
C THR A 184 18.78 5.95 -19.50
N LEU A 185 19.49 5.67 -18.41
CA LEU A 185 20.50 6.55 -17.84
C LEU A 185 21.85 5.83 -17.81
N LYS A 186 22.92 6.53 -18.22
CA LYS A 186 24.28 6.04 -18.09
C LYS A 186 25.06 6.96 -17.14
N ILE A 187 25.45 6.43 -16.00
CA ILE A 187 26.16 7.18 -14.95
C ILE A 187 27.62 6.75 -14.98
N LYS A 188 28.55 7.68 -15.20
CA LYS A 188 29.98 7.35 -15.20
C LYS A 188 30.48 7.06 -13.78
N PRO A 189 31.68 6.48 -13.62
CA PRO A 189 32.26 6.26 -12.31
C PRO A 189 32.28 7.52 -11.44
N GLY A 190 31.78 7.42 -10.21
CA GLY A 190 31.73 8.51 -9.24
C GLY A 190 30.77 9.65 -9.56
N GLU A 191 30.01 9.58 -10.67
CA GLU A 191 29.07 10.63 -11.06
C GLU A 191 27.68 10.41 -10.42
N LYS A 192 26.91 11.51 -10.39
CA LYS A 192 25.53 11.55 -9.93
C LYS A 192 24.65 12.07 -11.05
N GLU A 193 23.47 11.49 -11.19
CA GLU A 193 22.52 11.86 -12.22
C GLU A 193 21.10 11.88 -11.67
N MET A 194 20.24 12.73 -12.25
CA MET A 194 18.86 12.91 -11.82
C MET A 194 17.90 12.08 -12.68
N VAL A 195 16.93 11.46 -12.02
CA VAL A 195 15.78 10.80 -12.62
C VAL A 195 14.52 11.50 -12.14
N GLU A 196 13.66 11.87 -13.08
CA GLU A 196 12.34 12.44 -12.81
C GLU A 196 11.26 11.42 -13.12
N ILE A 197 10.41 11.14 -12.12
CA ILE A 197 9.30 10.21 -12.22
C ILE A 197 8.01 11.03 -12.18
N MET A 198 7.34 11.13 -13.32
CA MET A 198 6.06 11.82 -13.45
C MET A 198 4.92 10.85 -13.22
N VAL A 199 4.06 11.16 -12.24
CA VAL A 199 2.86 10.38 -11.91
C VAL A 199 1.64 11.20 -12.30
N ASN A 200 0.85 10.69 -13.25
CA ASN A 200 -0.41 11.29 -13.67
C ASN A 200 -1.58 10.56 -12.98
N ALA A 201 -2.34 11.27 -12.14
CA ALA A 201 -3.56 10.71 -11.57
C ALA A 201 -4.72 10.89 -12.55
N PRO A 202 -5.40 9.83 -12.99
CA PRO A 202 -6.68 9.97 -13.70
C PRO A 202 -7.70 10.78 -12.88
N LYS A 203 -8.64 11.46 -13.54
CA LYS A 203 -9.73 12.21 -12.87
C LYS A 203 -10.60 11.36 -11.94
N SER A 204 -10.64 10.05 -12.17
CA SER A 204 -11.37 9.08 -11.35
C SER A 204 -10.58 8.56 -10.14
N THR A 205 -9.34 9.04 -9.93
CA THR A 205 -8.52 8.66 -8.79
C THR A 205 -9.17 9.16 -7.51
N LYS A 206 -9.32 8.27 -6.53
CA LYS A 206 -9.89 8.61 -5.22
C LYS A 206 -8.81 9.26 -4.37
N LYS A 207 -9.22 10.10 -3.42
CA LYS A 207 -8.34 10.57 -2.36
C LYS A 207 -7.74 9.39 -1.59
N GLY A 208 -6.48 9.55 -1.20
CA GLY A 208 -5.80 8.60 -0.32
C GLY A 208 -4.30 8.58 -0.53
N LYS A 209 -3.63 7.73 0.24
CA LYS A 209 -2.20 7.48 0.11
C LYS A 209 -1.99 6.33 -0.86
N TYR A 210 -1.12 6.56 -1.84
CA TYR A 210 -0.77 5.59 -2.85
C TYR A 210 0.71 5.28 -2.77
N SER A 211 1.06 4.01 -2.94
CA SER A 211 2.45 3.57 -3.04
C SER A 211 2.69 2.65 -4.22
N ALA A 212 3.85 2.78 -4.86
CA ALA A 212 4.31 1.93 -5.94
C ALA A 212 5.75 1.49 -5.70
N PHE A 213 6.08 0.28 -6.14
CA PHE A 213 7.45 -0.18 -6.17
C PHE A 213 8.14 0.27 -7.46
N ILE A 214 9.38 0.72 -7.36
CA ILE A 214 10.23 1.03 -8.52
C ILE A 214 11.54 0.25 -8.39
N GLN A 215 11.99 -0.37 -9.47
CA GLN A 215 13.21 -1.16 -9.52
C GLN A 215 13.92 -0.99 -10.86
N ASP A 216 15.22 -1.21 -10.88
CA ASP A 216 15.98 -1.33 -12.12
C ASP A 216 15.71 -2.69 -12.81
N LYS A 217 15.83 -2.76 -14.13
CA LYS A 217 15.69 -4.02 -14.88
C LYS A 217 16.90 -4.96 -14.77
N ASN A 218 18.09 -4.42 -14.52
CA ASN A 218 19.37 -5.12 -14.64
C ASN A 218 20.17 -5.13 -13.31
N ILE A 219 19.78 -4.31 -12.34
CA ILE A 219 20.45 -4.15 -11.05
C ILE A 219 19.45 -4.51 -9.94
N ASP A 220 19.50 -5.78 -9.50
CA ASP A 220 18.49 -6.35 -8.57
C ASP A 220 18.35 -5.60 -7.25
N ASN A 221 19.42 -4.96 -6.76
CA ASN A 221 19.41 -4.22 -5.51
C ASN A 221 19.11 -2.71 -5.67
N LEU A 222 18.90 -2.22 -6.89
CA LEU A 222 18.50 -0.84 -7.14
C LEU A 222 16.97 -0.74 -7.17
N GLN A 223 16.40 -0.52 -5.99
CA GLN A 223 14.95 -0.50 -5.78
C GLN A 223 14.53 0.54 -4.74
N ALA A 224 13.30 1.04 -4.87
CA ALA A 224 12.70 2.01 -3.95
C ALA A 224 11.18 1.86 -3.88
N MET A 225 10.58 2.44 -2.85
CA MET A 225 9.15 2.63 -2.72
C MET A 225 8.80 4.09 -3.01
N LEU A 226 7.91 4.33 -3.96
CA LEU A 226 7.36 5.65 -4.24
C LEU A 226 6.07 5.86 -3.44
N LYS A 227 5.86 7.06 -2.92
CA LYS A 227 4.63 7.48 -2.23
C LYS A 227 4.08 8.77 -2.83
N VAL A 228 2.77 8.80 -3.06
CA VAL A 228 2.04 10.02 -3.43
C VAL A 228 0.74 10.09 -2.62
N ASP A 229 0.43 11.28 -2.13
CA ASP A 229 -0.84 11.56 -1.45
C ASP A 229 -1.77 12.25 -2.45
N VAL A 230 -2.94 11.67 -2.70
CA VAL A 230 -3.96 12.21 -3.60
C VAL A 230 -5.01 12.93 -2.79
N LYS A 231 -5.31 14.19 -3.13
CA LYS A 231 -6.33 15.00 -2.44
C LYS A 231 -7.73 14.79 -3.00
N ASP A 232 -8.75 15.38 -2.36
CA ASP A 232 -10.13 15.32 -2.85
C ASP A 232 -10.30 16.07 -4.17
N ASN A 233 -11.26 15.63 -4.98
CA ASN A 233 -11.71 16.37 -6.15
C ASN A 233 -12.60 17.52 -5.64
N GLU A 234 -12.17 18.77 -5.82
CA GLU A 234 -13.02 19.95 -5.62
C GLU A 234 -14.02 20.13 -6.77
#